data_AF-A0A5C8AF98-F1
#
_entry.id   AF-A0A5C8AF98-F1
#
_cell.length_a   1.000
_cell.length_b   1.000
_cell.length_c   1.000
_cell.angle_alpha   90.00
_cell.angle_beta   90.00
_cell.angle_gamma   90.00
#
_symmetry.space_group_name_H-M   'P 1'
#
loop_
_entity.id
_entity.type
_entity.pdbx_description
1 polymer ?
#
loop_
_entity_poly.entity_id
_entity_poly.type
_entity_poly.pdbx_seq_one_letter_code
_entity_poly.pdbx_strand_id
1 'polypeptide(L)'
;MNDLLNFIQKLSVNDKKTLSQKALKVTEETGELAKAVLPYDNAFATTHKFETAEHVLEEVVDVMLSAVSLAYDLKFSHEDIIKMLEKKSLFWAQLQAAENNLTYPLPFEIHITVEKPGAIDTFKDVCTKIGVKAIVLDLENQNFNIIDAMTSSVHYGDNRSAYEEAGRITRELQNYNYTVVRKKIETVPFHPAAPGENKPGIKMPKDCYFETHIPVLISKEQKDMLQELAAELDGHLSKNFFKKIENGLYVNMFTIRAYNDTYEIFLKRVQFVQEKLESNGFMFEPGYKTEIEFSIYDTKVSHDFQWLNKIEYTI
;
A
#
# COMPACT_ATOMS: atom_id res chain seq x y z
N MET A 1 -24.56 -8.27 -32.56
CA MET A 1 -23.87 -7.52 -31.49
C MET A 1 -23.74 -6.03 -31.83
N ASN A 2 -23.18 -5.68 -32.99
CA ASN A 2 -23.07 -4.28 -33.42
C ASN A 2 -24.42 -3.54 -33.53
N ASP A 3 -25.47 -4.21 -34.03
CA ASP A 3 -26.80 -3.57 -34.13
C ASP A 3 -27.41 -3.24 -32.77
N LEU A 4 -27.19 -4.11 -31.77
CA LEU A 4 -27.63 -3.87 -30.39
C LEU A 4 -26.88 -2.70 -29.77
N LEU A 5 -25.55 -2.64 -29.91
CA LEU A 5 -24.75 -1.52 -29.41
C LEU A 5 -25.13 -0.20 -30.10
N ASN A 6 -25.37 -0.22 -31.41
CA ASN A 6 -25.87 0.95 -32.15
C ASN A 6 -27.25 1.41 -31.64
N PHE A 7 -28.13 0.47 -31.30
CA PHE A 7 -29.42 0.80 -30.70
C PHE A 7 -29.26 1.42 -29.31
N ILE A 8 -28.45 0.82 -28.43
CA ILE A 8 -28.15 1.35 -27.09
C ILE A 8 -27.52 2.74 -27.17
N GLN A 9 -26.59 2.97 -28.11
CA GLN A 9 -26.00 4.28 -28.32
C GLN A 9 -27.03 5.31 -28.76
N LYS A 10 -27.93 4.97 -29.69
CA LYS A 10 -29.04 5.86 -30.10
C LYS A 10 -29.93 6.21 -28.92
N LEU A 11 -30.30 5.24 -28.08
CA LEU A 11 -31.06 5.49 -26.85
C LEU A 11 -30.31 6.42 -25.90
N SER A 12 -29.01 6.17 -25.70
CA SER A 12 -28.15 6.95 -24.80
C SER A 12 -27.97 8.40 -25.24
N VAL A 13 -27.87 8.64 -26.54
CA VAL A 13 -27.79 9.99 -27.14
C VAL A 13 -29.13 10.73 -27.06
N ASN A 14 -30.24 10.00 -27.14
CA ASN A 14 -31.58 10.57 -27.03
C ASN A 14 -32.03 10.79 -25.56
N ASP A 15 -31.30 10.25 -24.58
CA ASP A 15 -31.57 10.48 -23.17
C ASP A 15 -31.32 11.95 -22.82
N LYS A 16 -32.35 12.60 -22.25
CA LYS A 16 -32.35 14.02 -21.91
C LYS A 16 -31.63 14.33 -20.58
N LYS A 17 -31.25 13.30 -19.82
CA LYS A 17 -30.50 13.47 -18.56
C LYS A 17 -29.14 14.09 -18.84
N THR A 18 -28.70 14.99 -17.96
CA THR A 18 -27.31 15.47 -17.94
C THR A 18 -26.35 14.34 -17.55
N LEU A 19 -25.04 14.52 -17.80
CA LEU A 19 -24.01 13.58 -17.36
C LEU A 19 -24.10 13.25 -15.85
N SER A 20 -24.32 14.28 -15.02
CA SER A 20 -24.48 14.10 -13.57
C SER A 20 -25.74 13.32 -13.20
N GLN A 21 -26.86 13.56 -13.89
CA GLN A 21 -28.11 12.81 -13.69
C GLN A 21 -27.98 11.36 -14.14
N LYS A 22 -27.25 11.09 -15.24
CA LYS A 22 -26.93 9.71 -15.67
C LYS A 22 -26.05 9.00 -14.64
N ALA A 23 -25.07 9.69 -14.06
CA ALA A 23 -24.23 9.11 -13.01
C ALA A 23 -25.02 8.77 -11.73
N LEU A 24 -25.99 9.62 -11.36
CA LEU A 24 -26.93 9.32 -10.28
C LEU A 24 -27.84 8.13 -10.62
N LYS A 25 -28.30 8.01 -11.88
CA LYS A 25 -29.08 6.85 -12.32
C LYS A 25 -28.30 5.54 -12.19
N VAL A 26 -26.99 5.53 -12.49
CA VAL A 26 -26.14 4.34 -12.22
C VAL A 26 -26.16 3.96 -10.74
N THR A 27 -26.19 4.95 -9.84
CA THR A 27 -26.25 4.70 -8.40
C THR A 27 -27.62 4.13 -7.98
N GLU A 28 -28.70 4.65 -8.57
CA GLU A 28 -30.06 4.13 -8.40
C GLU A 28 -30.13 2.64 -8.82
N GLU A 29 -29.70 2.28 -10.04
CA GLU A 29 -29.75 0.87 -10.51
C GLU A 29 -28.84 -0.04 -9.68
N THR A 30 -27.72 0.49 -9.18
CA THR A 30 -26.85 -0.29 -8.27
C THR A 30 -27.58 -0.60 -6.95
N GLY A 31 -28.42 0.32 -6.47
CA GLY A 31 -29.26 0.11 -5.30
C GLY A 31 -30.37 -0.92 -5.55
N GLU A 32 -30.97 -0.93 -6.73
CA GLU A 32 -31.96 -1.93 -7.15
C GLU A 32 -31.33 -3.31 -7.28
N LEU A 33 -30.15 -3.40 -7.91
CA LEU A 33 -29.33 -4.63 -7.92
C LEU A 33 -29.03 -5.14 -6.51
N ALA A 34 -28.61 -4.28 -5.58
CA ALA A 34 -28.38 -4.68 -4.20
C ALA A 34 -29.67 -5.18 -3.53
N LYS A 35 -30.80 -4.52 -3.78
CA LYS A 35 -32.12 -4.92 -3.26
C LYS A 35 -32.58 -6.28 -3.81
N ALA A 36 -32.18 -6.67 -5.01
CA ALA A 36 -32.45 -7.98 -5.60
C ALA A 36 -31.46 -9.06 -5.10
N VAL A 37 -30.16 -8.75 -5.03
CA VAL A 37 -29.11 -9.70 -4.61
C VAL A 37 -29.23 -10.07 -3.14
N LEU A 38 -29.48 -9.11 -2.24
CA LEU A 38 -29.47 -9.38 -0.81
C LEU A 38 -30.53 -10.41 -0.37
N PRO A 39 -31.80 -10.35 -0.82
CA PRO A 39 -32.76 -11.43 -0.54
C PRO A 39 -32.44 -12.72 -1.29
N TYR A 40 -31.97 -12.64 -2.54
CA TYR A 40 -31.57 -13.82 -3.33
C TYR A 40 -30.49 -14.65 -2.62
N ASP A 41 -29.50 -14.00 -2.00
CA ASP A 41 -28.42 -14.63 -1.23
C ASP A 41 -28.78 -14.92 0.23
N ASN A 42 -30.04 -14.67 0.64
CA ASN A 42 -30.50 -14.79 2.02
C ASN A 42 -29.65 -13.99 3.02
N ALA A 43 -29.22 -12.79 2.65
CA ALA A 43 -28.51 -11.91 3.56
C ALA A 43 -29.32 -11.67 4.86
N PHE A 44 -28.60 -11.32 5.93
CA PHE A 44 -29.24 -11.09 7.22
C PHE A 44 -30.32 -9.99 7.12
N ALA A 45 -31.51 -10.28 7.66
CA ALA A 45 -32.69 -9.42 7.65
C ALA A 45 -33.35 -9.12 6.28
N THR A 46 -33.03 -9.86 5.21
CA THR A 46 -33.66 -9.69 3.88
C THR A 46 -34.55 -10.84 3.44
N THR A 47 -34.59 -11.94 4.19
CA THR A 47 -35.31 -13.20 3.88
C THR A 47 -36.84 -13.10 3.83
N HIS A 48 -37.41 -11.95 4.18
CA HIS A 48 -38.85 -11.67 4.04
C HIS A 48 -39.25 -11.36 2.59
N LYS A 49 -38.27 -11.17 1.69
CA LYS A 49 -38.47 -11.00 0.25
C LYS A 49 -37.95 -12.25 -0.46
N PHE A 50 -38.63 -12.62 -1.54
CA PHE A 50 -38.20 -13.70 -2.43
C PHE A 50 -37.80 -13.09 -3.76
N GLU A 51 -36.60 -13.45 -4.23
CA GLU A 51 -36.03 -12.93 -5.48
C GLU A 51 -35.49 -14.08 -6.32
N THR A 52 -35.43 -13.89 -7.64
CA THR A 52 -34.95 -14.92 -8.58
C THR A 52 -33.67 -14.48 -9.29
N ALA A 53 -32.95 -15.45 -9.86
CA ALA A 53 -31.76 -15.18 -10.64
C ALA A 53 -32.05 -14.33 -11.89
N GLU A 54 -33.24 -14.46 -12.47
CA GLU A 54 -33.70 -13.67 -13.62
C GLU A 54 -33.85 -12.20 -13.24
N HIS A 55 -34.44 -11.89 -12.09
CA HIS A 55 -34.54 -10.51 -11.62
C HIS A 55 -33.17 -9.92 -11.28
N VAL A 56 -32.26 -10.71 -10.67
CA VAL A 56 -30.86 -10.28 -10.48
C VAL A 56 -30.20 -9.97 -11.84
N LEU A 57 -30.43 -10.78 -12.88
CA LEU A 57 -29.88 -10.54 -14.21
C LEU A 57 -30.44 -9.26 -14.84
N GLU A 58 -31.74 -8.99 -14.70
CA GLU A 58 -32.38 -7.75 -15.15
C GLU A 58 -31.67 -6.53 -14.55
N GLU A 59 -31.50 -6.51 -13.23
CA GLU A 59 -30.83 -5.43 -12.52
C GLU A 59 -29.34 -5.28 -12.89
N VAL A 60 -28.64 -6.39 -13.15
CA VAL A 60 -27.26 -6.35 -13.69
C VAL A 60 -27.23 -5.64 -15.04
N VAL A 61 -28.19 -5.94 -15.92
CA VAL A 61 -28.28 -5.32 -17.25
C VAL A 61 -28.62 -3.84 -17.14
N ASP A 62 -29.49 -3.44 -16.22
CA ASP A 62 -29.83 -2.02 -16.00
C ASP A 62 -28.63 -1.20 -15.52
N VAL A 63 -27.81 -1.76 -14.61
CA VAL A 63 -26.52 -1.16 -14.23
C VAL A 63 -25.61 -1.01 -15.45
N MET A 64 -25.49 -2.06 -16.29
CA MET A 64 -24.64 -2.02 -17.49
C MET A 64 -25.13 -0.97 -18.50
N LEU A 65 -26.43 -0.89 -18.77
CA LEU A 65 -27.04 0.05 -19.71
C LEU A 65 -26.88 1.50 -19.23
N SER A 66 -27.14 1.75 -17.94
CA SER A 66 -26.96 3.07 -17.33
C SER A 66 -25.49 3.50 -17.34
N ALA A 67 -24.56 2.58 -17.06
CA ALA A 67 -23.13 2.87 -17.07
C ALA A 67 -22.59 3.13 -18.49
N VAL A 68 -22.96 2.31 -19.49
CA VAL A 68 -22.50 2.51 -20.87
C VAL A 68 -23.08 3.78 -21.49
N SER A 69 -24.27 4.21 -21.05
CA SER A 69 -24.87 5.47 -21.47
C SER A 69 -23.97 6.68 -21.19
N LEU A 70 -23.23 6.67 -20.08
CA LEU A 70 -22.24 7.70 -19.73
C LEU A 70 -21.11 7.76 -20.77
N ALA A 71 -20.59 6.61 -21.20
CA ALA A 71 -19.52 6.56 -22.17
C ALA A 71 -19.96 7.14 -23.52
N TYR A 72 -21.18 6.81 -23.97
CA TYR A 72 -21.75 7.39 -25.19
C TYR A 72 -22.08 8.89 -25.06
N ASP A 73 -22.51 9.35 -23.88
CA ASP A 73 -22.72 10.77 -23.60
C ASP A 73 -21.43 11.58 -23.79
N LEU A 74 -20.32 11.01 -23.31
CA LEU A 74 -18.95 11.50 -23.46
C LEU A 74 -18.32 11.26 -24.85
N LYS A 75 -19.11 10.76 -25.81
CA LYS A 75 -18.70 10.53 -27.21
C LYS A 75 -17.64 9.46 -27.42
N PHE A 76 -17.47 8.53 -26.48
CA PHE A 76 -16.66 7.33 -26.73
C PHE A 76 -17.35 6.42 -27.74
N SER A 77 -16.57 5.84 -28.65
CA SER A 77 -17.05 4.88 -29.64
C SER A 77 -17.24 3.49 -29.03
N HIS A 78 -17.92 2.59 -29.76
CA HIS A 78 -17.97 1.17 -29.40
C HIS A 78 -16.58 0.58 -29.26
N GLU A 79 -15.65 0.97 -30.15
CA GLU A 79 -14.27 0.49 -30.15
C GLU A 79 -13.52 0.97 -28.90
N ASP A 80 -13.71 2.22 -28.47
CA ASP A 80 -13.09 2.73 -27.24
C ASP A 80 -13.58 1.96 -26.01
N ILE A 81 -14.88 1.71 -25.94
CA ILE A 81 -15.51 0.97 -24.83
C ILE A 81 -15.02 -0.48 -24.82
N ILE A 82 -15.04 -1.17 -25.96
CA ILE A 82 -14.58 -2.56 -26.09
C ILE A 82 -13.10 -2.66 -25.73
N LYS A 83 -12.25 -1.77 -26.26
CA LYS A 83 -10.82 -1.73 -25.93
C LYS A 83 -10.57 -1.50 -24.44
N MET A 84 -11.38 -0.66 -23.79
CA MET A 84 -11.29 -0.45 -22.35
C MET A 84 -11.77 -1.68 -21.56
N LEU A 85 -12.85 -2.32 -21.98
CA LEU A 85 -13.34 -3.57 -21.40
C LEU A 85 -12.30 -4.67 -21.52
N GLU A 86 -11.74 -4.90 -22.70
CA GLU A 86 -10.65 -5.87 -22.93
C GLU A 86 -9.46 -5.61 -22.01
N LYS A 87 -8.99 -4.35 -21.96
CA LYS A 87 -7.90 -3.95 -21.08
C LYS A 87 -8.19 -4.26 -19.61
N LYS A 88 -9.40 -3.93 -19.12
CA LYS A 88 -9.79 -4.14 -17.72
C LYS A 88 -10.05 -5.62 -17.41
N SER A 89 -10.57 -6.40 -18.36
CA SER A 89 -10.78 -7.84 -18.22
C SER A 89 -9.46 -8.61 -18.17
N LEU A 90 -8.48 -8.27 -19.03
CA LEU A 90 -7.14 -8.86 -18.96
C LEU A 90 -6.46 -8.56 -17.62
N PHE A 91 -6.59 -7.31 -17.15
CA PHE A 91 -6.10 -6.91 -15.83
C PHE A 91 -6.78 -7.69 -14.69
N TRP A 92 -8.09 -7.90 -14.77
CA TRP A 92 -8.82 -8.67 -13.78
C TRP A 92 -8.42 -10.15 -13.78
N ALA A 93 -8.24 -10.76 -14.96
CA ALA A 93 -7.75 -12.12 -15.10
C ALA A 93 -6.33 -12.28 -14.51
N GLN A 94 -5.46 -11.29 -14.69
CA GLN A 94 -4.13 -11.28 -14.08
C GLN A 94 -4.19 -11.24 -12.55
N LEU A 95 -5.09 -10.43 -11.97
CA LEU A 95 -5.28 -10.36 -10.52
C LEU A 95 -5.74 -11.73 -9.96
N GLN A 96 -6.73 -12.35 -10.60
CA GLN A 96 -7.21 -13.67 -10.20
C GLN A 96 -6.12 -14.75 -10.33
N ALA A 97 -5.35 -14.72 -11.42
CA ALA A 97 -4.24 -15.65 -11.61
C ALA A 97 -3.13 -15.44 -10.56
N ALA A 98 -2.83 -14.19 -10.20
CA ALA A 98 -1.89 -13.88 -9.13
C ALA A 98 -2.42 -14.41 -7.79
N GLU A 99 -3.68 -14.13 -7.45
CA GLU A 99 -4.30 -14.55 -6.20
C GLU A 99 -4.39 -16.08 -6.06
N ASN A 100 -4.71 -16.81 -7.13
CA ASN A 100 -4.69 -18.27 -7.12
C ASN A 100 -3.32 -18.88 -6.79
N ASN A 101 -2.23 -18.13 -7.02
CA ASN A 101 -0.87 -18.55 -6.67
C ASN A 101 -0.46 -18.10 -5.26
N LEU A 102 -1.30 -17.36 -4.55
CA LEU A 102 -1.07 -17.00 -3.15
C LEU A 102 -1.78 -17.97 -2.22
N THR A 103 -1.11 -18.30 -1.12
CA THR A 103 -1.71 -19.03 -0.01
C THR A 103 -1.73 -18.11 1.20
N TYR A 104 -2.92 -17.81 1.71
CA TYR A 104 -3.09 -17.13 2.98
C TYR A 104 -2.92 -18.14 4.13
N PRO A 105 -2.47 -17.71 5.33
CA PRO A 105 -2.18 -16.33 5.69
C PRO A 105 -0.83 -15.81 5.14
N LEU A 106 -0.81 -14.56 4.69
CA LEU A 106 0.43 -13.84 4.38
C LEU A 106 0.98 -13.16 5.63
N PRO A 107 2.30 -12.99 5.76
CA PRO A 107 2.86 -12.12 6.77
C PRO A 107 2.63 -10.66 6.38
N PHE A 108 2.16 -9.88 7.34
CA PHE A 108 2.07 -8.43 7.27
C PHE A 108 2.87 -7.82 8.42
N GLU A 109 3.82 -6.95 8.12
CA GLU A 109 4.51 -6.15 9.14
C GLU A 109 3.72 -4.86 9.36
N ILE A 110 3.41 -4.55 10.61
CA ILE A 110 2.58 -3.40 10.99
C ILE A 110 3.39 -2.44 11.86
N HIS A 111 3.49 -1.19 11.40
CA HIS A 111 4.14 -0.11 12.13
C HIS A 111 3.15 1.02 12.44
N ILE A 112 3.02 1.36 13.72
CA ILE A 112 2.21 2.49 14.19
C ILE A 112 3.12 3.50 14.88
N THR A 113 3.27 4.70 14.29
CA THR A 113 4.15 5.77 14.80
C THR A 113 3.37 6.75 15.66
N VAL A 114 3.99 7.25 16.74
CA VAL A 114 3.42 8.23 17.67
C VAL A 114 4.21 9.55 17.67
N GLU A 115 3.54 10.69 17.85
CA GLU A 115 4.17 12.02 17.72
C GLU A 115 5.23 12.31 18.78
N LYS A 116 5.00 11.85 20.02
CA LYS A 116 5.85 12.10 21.19
C LYS A 116 5.70 10.93 22.16
N PRO A 117 6.66 9.98 22.21
CA PRO A 117 6.54 8.81 23.09
C PRO A 117 6.67 9.16 24.58
N GLY A 118 7.08 10.39 24.92
CA GLY A 118 7.44 10.75 26.29
C GLY A 118 8.71 10.01 26.71
N ALA A 119 8.68 9.38 27.89
CA ALA A 119 9.78 8.52 28.33
C ALA A 119 9.78 7.21 27.51
N ILE A 120 10.92 6.92 26.87
CA ILE A 120 11.08 5.77 25.97
C ILE A 120 10.81 4.42 26.68
N ASP A 121 11.21 4.30 27.95
CA ASP A 121 10.94 3.09 28.74
C ASP A 121 9.43 2.89 28.96
N THR A 122 8.68 3.97 29.18
CA THR A 122 7.21 3.91 29.31
C THR A 122 6.56 3.46 28.01
N PHE A 123 7.01 4.00 26.86
CA PHE A 123 6.51 3.56 25.55
C PHE A 123 6.78 2.07 25.32
N LYS A 124 7.98 1.60 25.68
CA LYS A 124 8.36 0.20 25.58
C LYS A 124 7.50 -0.71 26.46
N ASP A 125 7.21 -0.29 27.70
CA ASP A 125 6.33 -1.03 28.61
C ASP A 125 4.91 -1.12 28.07
N VAL A 126 4.39 -0.03 27.48
CA VAL A 126 3.07 -0.02 26.84
C VAL A 126 3.04 -0.96 25.64
N CYS A 127 4.01 -0.88 24.73
CA CYS A 127 4.12 -1.79 23.58
C CYS A 127 4.12 -3.27 24.04
N THR A 128 4.90 -3.58 25.07
CA THR A 128 4.93 -4.93 25.66
C THR A 128 3.56 -5.36 26.18
N LYS A 129 2.83 -4.49 26.90
CA LYS A 129 1.50 -4.79 27.43
C LYS A 129 0.45 -5.05 26.35
N ILE A 130 0.55 -4.39 25.20
CA ILE A 130 -0.41 -4.51 24.09
C ILE A 130 0.00 -5.59 23.07
N GLY A 131 1.11 -6.29 23.34
CA GLY A 131 1.58 -7.44 22.58
C GLY A 131 2.43 -7.11 21.33
N VAL A 132 3.05 -5.92 21.27
CA VAL A 132 3.86 -5.49 20.12
C VAL A 132 5.27 -5.07 20.53
N LYS A 133 6.19 -5.04 19.57
CA LYS A 133 7.57 -4.58 19.81
C LYS A 133 7.66 -3.07 19.66
N ALA A 134 8.36 -2.39 20.57
CA ALA A 134 8.71 -0.99 20.38
C ALA A 134 9.98 -0.87 19.50
N ILE A 135 9.93 0.04 18.53
CA ILE A 135 11.07 0.49 17.74
C ILE A 135 11.21 2.00 17.94
N VAL A 136 12.42 2.44 18.24
CA VAL A 136 12.75 3.86 18.30
C VAL A 136 13.90 4.09 17.35
N LEU A 137 13.66 4.89 16.32
CA LEU A 137 14.64 5.26 15.31
C LEU A 137 15.17 6.65 15.62
N ASP A 138 16.48 6.77 15.64
CA ASP A 138 17.16 8.05 15.49
C ASP A 138 17.33 8.29 13.99
N LEU A 139 16.51 9.20 13.46
CA LEU A 139 16.52 9.60 12.07
C LEU A 139 17.64 10.63 11.89
N GLU A 140 18.74 10.20 11.27
CA GLU A 140 19.95 11.01 11.16
C GLU A 140 19.92 11.81 9.85
N ASN A 141 19.62 13.12 9.93
CA ASN A 141 19.77 14.05 8.81
C ASN A 141 20.79 15.14 9.15
N GLN A 142 21.44 15.76 8.14
CA GLN A 142 22.66 16.59 8.31
C GLN A 142 22.57 17.71 9.37
N ASN A 143 21.36 18.13 9.80
CA ASN A 143 21.14 19.23 10.74
C ASN A 143 20.22 18.93 11.95
N PHE A 144 19.55 17.77 12.02
CA PHE A 144 18.60 17.46 13.10
C PHE A 144 18.52 15.95 13.37
N ASN A 145 18.45 15.56 14.65
CA ASN A 145 18.05 14.22 15.08
C ASN A 145 16.56 14.23 15.41
N ILE A 146 15.78 13.46 14.66
CA ILE A 146 14.36 13.24 14.96
C ILE A 146 14.24 11.83 15.56
N ILE A 147 13.63 11.75 16.74
CA ILE A 147 13.35 10.48 17.40
C ILE A 147 11.95 10.05 16.98
N ASP A 148 11.88 9.03 16.13
CA ASP A 148 10.62 8.40 15.73
C ASP A 148 10.38 7.16 16.57
N ALA A 149 9.28 7.15 17.32
CA ALA A 149 8.84 6.00 18.10
C ALA A 149 7.65 5.33 17.44
N MET A 150 7.80 4.04 17.13
CA MET A 150 6.79 3.25 16.47
C MET A 150 6.71 1.84 17.04
N THR A 151 5.60 1.16 16.75
CA THR A 151 5.46 -0.27 17.02
C THR A 151 6.00 -1.09 15.84
N SER A 152 6.24 -2.37 16.08
CA SER A 152 6.49 -3.40 15.08
C SER A 152 5.83 -4.69 15.52
N SER A 153 5.16 -5.35 14.60
CA SER A 153 4.45 -6.60 14.82
C SER A 153 4.16 -7.27 13.49
N VAL A 154 4.41 -8.58 13.44
CA VAL A 154 4.02 -9.44 12.32
C VAL A 154 2.62 -10.00 12.58
N HIS A 155 1.71 -9.80 11.63
CA HIS A 155 0.37 -10.39 11.62
C HIS A 155 0.24 -11.37 10.44
N TYR A 156 -0.20 -12.59 10.69
CA TYR A 156 -0.46 -13.58 9.66
C TYR A 156 -1.95 -13.58 9.32
N GLY A 157 -2.31 -13.12 8.13
CA GLY A 157 -3.71 -13.01 7.74
C GLY A 157 -3.91 -12.61 6.29
N ASP A 158 -4.91 -11.77 6.07
CA ASP A 158 -5.27 -11.13 4.80
C ASP A 158 -5.30 -9.59 4.96
N ASN A 159 -5.57 -8.87 3.87
CA ASN A 159 -5.58 -7.40 3.89
C ASN A 159 -6.55 -6.82 4.93
N ARG A 160 -7.70 -7.46 5.13
CA ARG A 160 -8.73 -7.00 6.07
C ARG A 160 -8.26 -7.18 7.51
N SER A 161 -7.84 -8.39 7.87
CA SER A 161 -7.40 -8.70 9.23
C SER A 161 -6.13 -7.94 9.62
N ALA A 162 -5.21 -7.69 8.67
CA ALA A 162 -4.05 -6.82 8.90
C ALA A 162 -4.48 -5.36 9.20
N TYR A 163 -5.47 -4.84 8.47
CA TYR A 163 -6.03 -3.51 8.75
C TYR A 163 -6.76 -3.45 10.10
N GLU A 164 -7.54 -4.48 10.44
CA GLU A 164 -8.20 -4.59 11.74
C GLU A 164 -7.19 -4.66 12.90
N GLU A 165 -6.07 -5.36 12.72
CA GLU A 165 -4.99 -5.44 13.70
C GLU A 165 -4.26 -4.10 13.88
N ALA A 166 -3.93 -3.40 12.78
CA ALA A 166 -3.43 -2.03 12.83
C ALA A 166 -4.40 -1.09 13.58
N GLY A 167 -5.72 -1.30 13.39
CA GLY A 167 -6.78 -0.60 14.12
C GLY A 167 -6.84 -0.96 15.61
N ARG A 168 -6.60 -2.22 15.98
CA ARG A 168 -6.47 -2.66 17.39
C ARG A 168 -5.28 -1.95 18.06
N ILE A 169 -4.09 -2.04 17.47
CA ILE A 169 -2.86 -1.43 18.02
C ILE A 169 -3.04 0.09 18.17
N THR A 170 -3.62 0.75 17.17
CA THR A 170 -3.94 2.19 17.24
C THR A 170 -4.81 2.53 18.45
N ARG A 171 -5.91 1.79 18.64
CA ARG A 171 -6.85 2.03 19.76
C ARG A 171 -6.18 1.80 21.11
N GLU A 172 -5.39 0.74 21.23
CA GLU A 172 -4.64 0.46 22.45
C GLU A 172 -3.66 1.60 22.78
N LEU A 173 -2.85 2.06 21.82
CA LEU A 173 -1.96 3.20 22.02
C LEU A 173 -2.71 4.48 22.42
N GLN A 174 -3.86 4.74 21.81
CA GLN A 174 -4.72 5.89 22.15
C GLN A 174 -5.31 5.77 23.57
N ASN A 175 -5.66 4.56 24.03
CA ASN A 175 -6.09 4.33 25.42
C ASN A 175 -4.98 4.65 26.44
N TYR A 176 -3.72 4.56 26.03
CA TYR A 176 -2.56 5.01 26.81
C TYR A 176 -2.18 6.49 26.56
N ASN A 177 -3.06 7.27 25.92
CA ASN A 177 -2.89 8.69 25.60
C ASN A 177 -1.77 9.02 24.58
N TYR A 178 -1.41 8.06 23.72
CA TYR A 178 -0.51 8.36 22.61
C TYR A 178 -1.28 8.93 21.40
N THR A 179 -0.71 9.98 20.81
CA THR A 179 -1.16 10.51 19.51
C THR A 179 -0.51 9.74 18.37
N VAL A 180 -1.30 8.92 17.67
CA VAL A 180 -0.85 8.18 16.48
C VAL A 180 -0.78 9.11 15.26
N VAL A 181 0.37 9.14 14.59
CA VAL A 181 0.65 10.04 13.46
C VAL A 181 0.88 9.32 12.13
N ARG A 182 1.13 8.00 12.15
CA ARG A 182 1.28 7.17 10.96
C ARG A 182 0.87 5.73 11.25
N LYS A 183 0.26 5.10 10.27
CA LYS A 183 0.02 3.65 10.22
C LYS A 183 0.58 3.15 8.91
N LYS A 184 1.47 2.16 8.98
CA LYS A 184 2.11 1.53 7.83
C LYS A 184 1.87 0.03 7.92
N ILE A 185 1.46 -0.58 6.81
CA ILE A 185 1.29 -2.02 6.66
C ILE A 185 2.08 -2.45 5.43
N GLU A 186 2.99 -3.38 5.67
CA GLU A 186 3.88 -3.96 4.68
C GLU A 186 3.63 -5.44 4.54
N THR A 187 3.93 -5.99 3.37
CA THR A 187 3.82 -7.41 3.12
C THR A 187 4.83 -7.85 2.07
N VAL A 188 4.75 -9.11 1.68
CA VAL A 188 5.60 -9.73 0.67
C VAL A 188 5.52 -9.02 -0.68
N PRO A 189 6.64 -8.98 -1.43
CA PRO A 189 6.72 -8.23 -2.69
C PRO A 189 5.92 -8.88 -3.84
N PHE A 190 5.46 -10.11 -3.66
CA PHE A 190 4.65 -10.84 -4.62
C PHE A 190 3.14 -10.67 -4.42
N HIS A 191 2.69 -9.83 -3.48
CA HIS A 191 1.27 -9.50 -3.26
C HIS A 191 0.55 -9.14 -4.59
N PRO A 192 -0.73 -9.50 -4.82
CA PRO A 192 -1.43 -9.28 -6.09
C PRO A 192 -1.39 -7.83 -6.61
N ALA A 193 -1.44 -6.85 -5.70
CA ALA A 193 -1.37 -5.43 -6.03
C ALA A 193 0.05 -4.91 -6.35
N ALA A 194 1.09 -5.67 -6.02
CA ALA A 194 2.47 -5.27 -6.26
C ALA A 194 2.83 -5.45 -7.76
N PRO A 195 3.41 -4.42 -8.41
CA PRO A 195 3.79 -4.50 -9.82
C PRO A 195 5.00 -5.44 -10.02
N GLY A 196 4.95 -6.24 -11.09
CA GLY A 196 6.00 -7.19 -11.46
C GLY A 196 6.09 -7.34 -12.97
N GLU A 197 7.26 -7.73 -13.48
CA GLU A 197 7.48 -8.01 -14.92
C GLU A 197 6.51 -9.10 -15.43
N ASN A 198 6.16 -10.06 -14.56
CA ASN A 198 5.18 -11.12 -14.84
C ASN A 198 3.70 -10.69 -14.66
N LYS A 199 3.44 -9.44 -14.28
CA LYS A 199 2.09 -8.87 -14.06
C LYS A 199 1.86 -7.64 -14.96
N PRO A 200 1.88 -7.81 -16.30
CA PRO A 200 1.88 -6.67 -17.23
C PRO A 200 0.56 -5.89 -17.17
N GLY A 201 0.61 -4.67 -16.66
CA GLY A 201 -0.56 -3.80 -16.52
C GLY A 201 -0.91 -3.45 -15.07
N ILE A 202 -0.36 -4.20 -14.10
CA ILE A 202 -0.31 -3.80 -12.69
C ILE A 202 0.70 -2.66 -12.57
N LYS A 203 0.19 -1.48 -12.21
CA LYS A 203 1.01 -0.32 -11.86
C LYS A 203 1.07 -0.19 -10.36
N MET A 204 2.10 0.47 -9.85
CA MET A 204 2.20 0.83 -8.43
C MET A 204 0.90 1.52 -7.99
N PRO A 205 0.17 0.95 -7.01
CA PRO A 205 -1.01 1.63 -6.47
C PRO A 205 -0.61 2.95 -5.80
N LYS A 206 -1.59 3.86 -5.65
CA LYS A 206 -1.36 5.13 -4.98
C LYS A 206 -0.86 4.88 -3.55
N ASP A 207 0.12 5.66 -3.11
CA ASP A 207 0.69 5.63 -1.76
C ASP A 207 1.33 4.27 -1.38
N CYS A 208 1.60 3.39 -2.36
CA CYS A 208 2.32 2.13 -2.21
C CYS A 208 3.72 2.23 -2.81
N TYR A 209 4.63 1.38 -2.34
CA TYR A 209 6.02 1.34 -2.82
C TYR A 209 6.71 0.05 -2.37
N PHE A 210 7.81 -0.30 -3.03
CA PHE A 210 8.75 -1.28 -2.48
C PHE A 210 9.75 -0.60 -1.56
N GLU A 211 10.13 -1.27 -0.48
CA GLU A 211 11.14 -0.84 0.49
C GLU A 211 12.08 -2.00 0.81
N THR A 212 13.33 -1.66 1.16
CA THR A 212 14.24 -2.60 1.81
C THR A 212 15.08 -1.86 2.82
N HIS A 213 15.52 -2.58 3.85
CA HIS A 213 16.42 -2.07 4.88
C HIS A 213 17.69 -2.92 4.93
N ILE A 214 18.82 -2.33 4.54
CA ILE A 214 20.13 -2.99 4.53
C ILE A 214 20.86 -2.63 5.84
N PRO A 215 21.11 -3.57 6.76
CA PRO A 215 21.78 -3.31 8.03
C PRO A 215 23.31 -3.22 7.82
N VAL A 216 23.82 -2.00 7.68
CA VAL A 216 25.25 -1.75 7.46
C VAL A 216 25.97 -1.59 8.80
N LEU A 217 27.03 -2.36 9.00
CA LEU A 217 27.93 -2.22 10.14
C LEU A 217 28.95 -1.12 9.86
N ILE A 218 28.97 -0.10 10.73
CA ILE A 218 29.89 1.03 10.60
C ILE A 218 30.56 1.39 11.92
N SER A 219 31.78 1.93 11.84
CA SER A 219 32.41 2.69 12.92
C SER A 219 31.99 4.17 12.87
N LYS A 220 32.46 4.97 13.83
CA LYS A 220 32.22 6.42 13.82
C LYS A 220 32.89 7.10 12.62
N GLU A 221 34.07 6.63 12.23
CA GLU A 221 34.89 7.20 11.15
C GLU A 221 34.32 6.92 9.77
N GLN A 222 33.54 5.84 9.61
CA GLN A 222 32.90 5.47 8.34
C GLN A 222 31.56 6.18 8.11
N LYS A 223 31.06 6.94 9.10
CA LYS A 223 29.73 7.53 9.07
C LYS A 223 29.56 8.55 7.95
N ASP A 224 30.52 9.46 7.77
CA ASP A 224 30.44 10.52 6.75
C ASP A 224 30.45 9.91 5.34
N MET A 225 31.32 8.91 5.10
CA MET A 225 31.36 8.16 3.85
C MET A 225 30.04 7.43 3.55
N LEU A 226 29.39 6.84 4.56
CA LEU A 226 28.09 6.20 4.38
C LEU A 226 27.00 7.23 4.05
N GLN A 227 27.05 8.41 4.68
CA GLN A 227 26.12 9.51 4.44
C GLN A 227 26.22 10.03 3.00
N GLU A 228 27.43 10.18 2.48
CA GLU A 228 27.68 10.57 1.09
C GLU A 228 27.14 9.53 0.11
N LEU A 229 27.43 8.25 0.37
CA LEU A 229 26.95 7.15 -0.48
C LEU A 229 25.42 7.00 -0.43
N ALA A 230 24.80 7.22 0.73
CA ALA A 230 23.35 7.27 0.86
C ALA A 230 22.74 8.39 0.02
N ALA A 231 23.34 9.58 0.03
CA ALA A 231 22.88 10.69 -0.82
C ALA A 231 23.07 10.39 -2.33
N GLU A 232 24.16 9.74 -2.73
CA GLU A 232 24.41 9.34 -4.12
C GLU A 232 23.38 8.32 -4.63
N LEU A 233 23.03 7.35 -3.80
CA LEU A 233 22.18 6.21 -4.17
C LEU A 233 20.69 6.43 -3.87
N ASP A 234 20.30 7.64 -3.45
CA ASP A 234 18.94 7.98 -3.03
C ASP A 234 18.44 7.03 -1.92
N GLY A 235 19.31 6.85 -0.93
CA GLY A 235 19.07 6.06 0.27
C GLY A 235 19.01 6.90 1.53
N HIS A 236 18.40 6.33 2.57
CA HIS A 236 18.18 6.98 3.85
C HIS A 236 18.81 6.17 4.98
N LEU A 237 19.36 6.88 5.95
CA LEU A 237 20.04 6.28 7.09
C LEU A 237 19.19 6.43 8.34
N SER A 238 19.08 5.35 9.11
CA SER A 238 18.44 5.37 10.42
C SER A 238 19.17 4.45 11.38
N LYS A 239 19.17 4.83 12.65
CA LYS A 239 19.80 4.04 13.72
C LYS A 239 18.75 3.60 14.72
N ASN A 240 18.71 2.30 15.00
CA ASN A 240 17.85 1.80 16.08
C ASN A 240 18.45 2.19 17.43
N PHE A 241 17.74 3.00 18.20
CA PHE A 241 18.18 3.53 19.49
C PHE A 241 18.49 2.40 20.51
N PHE A 242 17.81 1.26 20.41
CA PHE A 242 17.96 0.16 21.36
C PHE A 242 19.11 -0.80 21.04
N LYS A 243 19.65 -0.79 19.82
CA LYS A 243 20.65 -1.77 19.38
C LYS A 243 22.06 -1.21 19.62
N LYS A 244 22.77 -1.77 20.59
CA LYS A 244 24.19 -1.49 20.87
C LYS A 244 25.03 -2.67 20.41
N ILE A 245 26.05 -2.42 19.60
CA ILE A 245 27.06 -3.43 19.23
C ILE A 245 28.35 -3.14 20.00
N GLU A 246 29.02 -4.19 20.45
CA GLU A 246 30.31 -4.12 21.14
C GLU A 246 31.44 -3.75 20.17
N ASN A 247 32.60 -3.32 20.67
CA ASN A 247 33.79 -2.99 19.89
C ASN A 247 33.73 -1.72 19.00
N GLY A 248 32.82 -0.77 19.31
CA GLY A 248 32.79 0.54 18.64
C GLY A 248 32.12 0.56 17.26
N LEU A 249 31.63 -0.59 16.79
CA LEU A 249 30.75 -0.69 15.62
C LEU A 249 29.29 -0.50 16.03
N TYR A 250 28.44 -0.09 15.09
CA TYR A 250 26.99 -0.06 15.23
C TYR A 250 26.30 -0.29 13.88
N VAL A 251 25.03 -0.69 13.92
CA VAL A 251 24.22 -0.87 12.70
C VAL A 251 23.59 0.47 12.32
N ASN A 252 23.75 0.85 11.06
CA ASN A 252 22.94 1.88 10.41
C ASN A 252 22.09 1.21 9.32
N MET A 253 20.77 1.39 9.39
CA MET A 253 19.86 0.84 8.40
C MET A 253 19.85 1.75 7.18
N PHE A 254 20.37 1.24 6.07
CA PHE A 254 20.33 1.90 4.77
C PHE A 254 19.04 1.51 4.06
N THR A 255 18.13 2.46 3.93
CA THR A 255 16.78 2.25 3.41
C THR A 255 16.66 2.84 2.02
N ILE A 256 16.17 2.07 1.05
CA ILE A 256 15.83 2.58 -0.29
C ILE A 256 14.38 2.23 -0.61
N ARG A 257 13.76 3.04 -1.47
CA ARG A 257 12.37 2.88 -1.89
C ARG A 257 12.21 3.01 -3.39
N ALA A 258 11.16 2.39 -3.91
CA ALA A 258 10.73 2.60 -5.29
C ALA A 258 9.21 2.76 -5.38
N TYR A 259 8.79 3.91 -5.91
CA TYR A 259 7.39 4.28 -6.11
C TYR A 259 6.87 4.03 -7.53
N ASN A 260 7.75 3.69 -8.48
CA ASN A 260 7.40 3.53 -9.89
C ASN A 260 7.97 2.26 -10.54
N ASP A 261 8.77 1.48 -9.80
CA ASP A 261 9.45 0.29 -10.33
C ASP A 261 8.58 -0.96 -10.18
N THR A 262 8.90 -1.98 -10.99
CA THR A 262 8.47 -3.36 -10.72
C THR A 262 9.37 -3.99 -9.65
N TYR A 263 8.91 -5.08 -9.05
CA TYR A 263 9.70 -5.84 -8.08
C TYR A 263 11.09 -6.22 -8.63
N GLU A 264 11.18 -6.71 -9.87
CA GLU A 264 12.42 -7.17 -10.48
C GLU A 264 13.40 -6.03 -10.76
N ILE A 265 12.91 -4.85 -11.13
CA ILE A 265 13.74 -3.64 -11.28
C ILE A 265 14.25 -3.20 -9.92
N PHE A 266 13.38 -3.16 -8.91
CA PHE A 266 13.78 -2.79 -7.56
C PHE A 266 14.81 -3.76 -6.99
N LEU A 267 14.63 -5.07 -7.18
CA LEU A 267 15.60 -6.09 -6.76
C LEU A 267 16.98 -5.85 -7.40
N LYS A 268 17.06 -5.49 -8.69
CA LYS A 268 18.33 -5.13 -9.34
C LYS A 268 18.94 -3.87 -8.73
N ARG A 269 18.12 -2.86 -8.37
CA ARG A 269 18.58 -1.66 -7.66
C ARG A 269 19.14 -2.00 -6.28
N VAL A 270 18.46 -2.88 -5.52
CA VAL A 270 18.93 -3.36 -4.22
C VAL A 270 20.29 -4.03 -4.35
N GLN A 271 20.45 -4.95 -5.31
CA GLN A 271 21.71 -5.63 -5.58
C GLN A 271 22.84 -4.64 -5.93
N PHE A 272 22.57 -3.67 -6.81
CA PHE A 272 23.53 -2.62 -7.15
C PHE A 272 23.96 -1.79 -5.93
N VAL A 273 23.02 -1.43 -5.04
CA VAL A 273 23.32 -0.71 -3.80
C VAL A 273 24.18 -1.56 -2.87
N GLN A 274 23.90 -2.86 -2.74
CA GLN A 274 24.70 -3.79 -1.95
C GLN A 274 26.13 -3.90 -2.49
N GLU A 275 26.31 -4.10 -3.79
CA GLU A 275 27.62 -4.14 -4.45
C GLU A 275 28.41 -2.83 -4.23
N LYS A 276 27.72 -1.68 -4.30
CA LYS A 276 28.33 -0.38 -4.04
C LYS A 276 28.78 -0.24 -2.59
N LEU A 277 27.97 -0.65 -1.62
CA LEU A 277 28.34 -0.65 -0.21
C LEU A 277 29.57 -1.53 0.04
N GLU A 278 29.58 -2.77 -0.47
CA GLU A 278 30.70 -3.70 -0.32
C GLU A 278 31.99 -3.17 -0.97
N SER A 279 31.90 -2.63 -2.19
CA SER A 279 33.06 -2.08 -2.89
C SER A 279 33.68 -0.86 -2.21
N ASN A 280 32.92 -0.16 -1.37
CA ASN A 280 33.39 0.95 -0.52
C ASN A 280 33.85 0.47 0.88
N GLY A 281 33.95 -0.84 1.10
CA GLY A 281 34.48 -1.42 2.33
C GLY A 281 33.48 -1.50 3.49
N PHE A 282 32.18 -1.37 3.21
CA PHE A 282 31.14 -1.61 4.21
C PHE A 282 30.84 -3.09 4.37
N MET A 283 30.49 -3.48 5.59
CA MET A 283 30.04 -4.84 5.91
C MET A 283 28.58 -4.82 6.33
N PHE A 284 27.87 -5.91 6.12
CA PHE A 284 26.50 -6.09 6.62
C PHE A 284 26.48 -6.85 7.95
N GLU A 285 25.38 -6.73 8.68
CA GLU A 285 25.17 -7.53 9.89
C GLU A 285 25.27 -9.04 9.60
N PRO A 286 26.00 -9.83 10.41
CA PRO A 286 26.12 -11.28 10.20
C PRO A 286 24.76 -11.97 10.13
N GLY A 287 24.57 -12.77 9.07
CA GLY A 287 23.31 -13.49 8.84
C GLY A 287 22.21 -12.66 8.18
N TYR A 288 22.49 -11.40 7.83
CA TYR A 288 21.59 -10.58 7.04
C TYR A 288 21.20 -11.27 5.72
N LYS A 289 19.91 -11.22 5.42
CA LYS A 289 19.34 -11.60 4.13
C LYS A 289 18.55 -10.41 3.61
N THR A 290 18.66 -10.15 2.31
CA THR A 290 17.87 -9.11 1.66
C THR A 290 16.39 -9.42 1.81
N GLU A 291 15.68 -8.53 2.50
CA GLU A 291 14.23 -8.55 2.66
C GLU A 291 13.68 -7.33 1.93
N ILE A 292 12.87 -7.59 0.90
CA ILE A 292 12.14 -6.56 0.15
C ILE A 292 10.70 -6.66 0.60
N GLU A 293 10.15 -5.53 1.00
CA GLU A 293 8.77 -5.40 1.45
C GLU A 293 7.98 -4.54 0.46
N PHE A 294 6.68 -4.80 0.39
CA PHE A 294 5.73 -4.00 -0.36
C PHE A 294 4.81 -3.29 0.62
N SER A 295 4.96 -1.97 0.73
CA SER A 295 4.07 -1.11 1.50
C SER A 295 2.74 -1.01 0.78
N ILE A 296 1.70 -1.63 1.36
CA ILE A 296 0.34 -1.70 0.78
C ILE A 296 -0.59 -0.65 1.40
N TYR A 297 -0.22 -0.09 2.55
CA TYR A 297 -0.98 0.95 3.21
C TYR A 297 -0.06 1.84 4.04
N ASP A 298 -0.08 3.13 3.77
CA ASP A 298 0.64 4.13 4.56
C ASP A 298 -0.18 5.42 4.66
N THR A 299 -0.61 5.79 5.86
CA THR A 299 -1.41 7.01 6.07
C THR A 299 -0.62 8.30 5.90
N LYS A 300 0.70 8.21 5.90
CA LYS A 300 1.58 9.37 5.87
C LYS A 300 2.91 9.00 5.21
N VAL A 301 2.87 8.72 3.90
CA VAL A 301 4.07 8.58 3.05
C VAL A 301 5.00 9.79 3.22
N SER A 302 4.39 10.95 3.48
CA SER A 302 5.06 12.22 3.78
C SER A 302 5.74 12.31 5.14
N HIS A 303 5.54 11.35 6.03
CA HIS A 303 6.15 11.40 7.36
C HIS A 303 7.67 11.39 7.24
N ASP A 304 8.16 10.69 6.22
CA ASP A 304 9.56 10.64 5.85
C ASP A 304 9.96 11.84 4.97
N PHE A 305 9.07 12.79 4.61
CA PHE A 305 9.49 14.02 3.90
C PHE A 305 10.38 14.92 4.78
N GLN A 306 10.48 14.68 6.09
CA GLN A 306 11.55 15.27 6.91
C GLN A 306 12.96 14.73 6.55
N TRP A 307 13.04 13.58 5.85
CA TRP A 307 14.26 13.11 5.15
C TRP A 307 14.43 13.75 3.77
N LEU A 308 13.34 14.06 3.07
CA LEU A 308 13.34 14.47 1.66
C LEU A 308 13.43 15.99 1.45
N ASN A 309 13.13 16.81 2.46
CA ASN A 309 13.25 18.26 2.35
C ASN A 309 14.69 18.73 2.60
N LYS A 310 15.41 18.95 1.49
CA LYS A 310 16.26 20.15 1.38
C LYS A 310 15.39 21.35 1.75
N ILE A 311 15.80 22.04 2.80
CA ILE A 311 15.41 23.39 3.23
C ILE A 311 14.44 24.08 2.25
N GLU A 312 13.17 24.20 2.61
CA GLU A 312 12.41 25.41 2.29
C GLU A 312 12.33 26.23 3.56
N TYR A 313 13.25 27.20 3.68
CA TYR A 313 13.04 28.38 4.50
C TYR A 313 12.93 29.58 3.58
N THR A 314 11.89 30.38 3.88
CA THR A 314 11.67 31.81 3.55
C THR A 314 11.22 32.11 2.11
N ILE A 315 10.13 32.85 1.87
CA ILE A 315 9.38 33.83 2.70
C ILE A 315 7.88 33.56 2.59
#